data_AF-A0A961MKW4-F1
#
_entry.id   AF-A0A961MKW4-F1
#
_cell.length_a   1.000
_cell.length_b   1.000
_cell.length_c   1.000
_cell.angle_alpha   90.00
_cell.angle_beta   90.00
_cell.angle_gamma   90.00
#
_symmetry.space_group_name_H-M   'P 1'
#
loop_
_entity.id
_entity.type
_entity.pdbx_description
1 polymer ?
#
loop_
_entity_poly.entity_id
_entity_poly.type
_entity_poly.pdbx_seq_one_letter_code
_entity_poly.pdbx_strand_id
1 'polypeptide(L)'
;FDAFPGTLKMDRSDPDAAIWPVTGEESSWNLITAMADDAIAWMDRIHQTDPSQPIFINYVPGSSHAPHHPTKEWVDRIHEMHLFDDGYEKLRERIFENQQKLGVIPKDLELTPWPAEVLPPWDTLSDDAKKLYIRQVEVFAAYVAYNDHEIGRVIQHFKDLGRYDNTLIIYQNGDNGTSAEGGPEGTFNEVAFFNGVAPSVEDQMKFYDAWGTEFAYNHMSAGWSWAFDTPFDWFKQNASRFGGTNQTMVVSWP
;
A
#
# COMPACT_ATOMS: atom_id res chain seq x y z
N PHE A 1 -17.63 3.09 -36.02
CA PHE A 1 -17.02 3.56 -34.76
C PHE A 1 -17.21 2.50 -33.69
N ASP A 2 -17.06 1.22 -34.05
CA ASP A 2 -17.30 0.09 -33.16
C ASP A 2 -15.98 -0.64 -32.91
N ALA A 3 -15.82 -1.08 -31.66
CA ALA A 3 -14.76 -1.91 -31.09
C ALA A 3 -13.42 -1.20 -30.76
N PHE A 4 -13.40 -0.49 -29.63
CA PHE A 4 -12.21 -0.45 -28.77
C PHE A 4 -12.63 -0.93 -27.38
N PRO A 5 -12.31 -2.18 -26.99
CA PRO A 5 -12.48 -2.60 -25.61
C PRO A 5 -11.49 -1.78 -24.78
N GLY A 6 -12.01 -0.97 -23.87
CA GLY A 6 -11.22 0.02 -23.13
C GLY A 6 -10.06 -0.63 -22.40
N THR A 7 -8.85 -0.36 -22.85
CA THR A 7 -7.67 -0.44 -22.00
C THR A 7 -7.35 0.99 -21.59
N LEU A 8 -7.41 1.30 -20.30
CA LEU A 8 -6.88 2.54 -19.74
C LEU A 8 -5.41 2.66 -20.15
N LYS A 9 -5.12 3.26 -21.29
CA LYS A 9 -3.79 3.80 -21.57
C LYS A 9 -3.98 5.29 -21.63
N MET A 10 -3.61 5.94 -20.55
CA MET A 10 -3.52 7.39 -20.53
C MET A 10 -2.39 7.76 -21.49
N ASP A 11 -2.72 8.16 -22.71
CA ASP A 11 -1.75 8.73 -23.63
C ASP A 11 -1.34 10.10 -23.08
N ARG A 12 -0.23 10.14 -22.36
CA ARG A 12 0.29 11.38 -21.74
C ARG A 12 0.77 12.41 -22.77
N SER A 13 0.82 12.07 -24.06
CA SER A 13 1.14 13.02 -25.12
C SER A 13 -0.08 13.78 -25.65
N ASP A 14 -1.29 13.31 -25.32
CA ASP A 14 -2.53 13.96 -25.67
C ASP A 14 -3.12 14.71 -24.46
N PRO A 15 -3.09 16.05 -24.43
CA PRO A 15 -3.70 16.83 -23.36
C PRO A 15 -5.23 16.68 -23.29
N ASP A 16 -5.86 16.10 -24.32
CA ASP A 16 -7.29 15.81 -24.40
C ASP A 16 -7.60 14.33 -24.08
N ALA A 17 -6.61 13.53 -23.63
CA ALA A 17 -6.82 12.14 -23.24
C ALA A 17 -7.93 12.02 -22.18
N ALA A 18 -9.08 11.50 -22.60
CA ALA A 18 -10.22 11.32 -21.72
C ALA A 18 -9.92 10.27 -20.64
N ILE A 19 -10.23 10.60 -19.38
CA ILE A 19 -10.39 9.61 -18.32
C ILE A 19 -11.66 8.83 -18.68
N TRP A 20 -11.50 7.62 -19.21
CA TRP A 20 -12.64 6.79 -19.62
C TRP A 20 -13.53 6.45 -18.41
N PRO A 21 -14.87 6.44 -18.58
CA PRO A 21 -15.79 6.17 -17.48
C PRO A 21 -15.67 4.72 -16.99
N VAL A 22 -15.95 4.52 -15.70
CA VAL A 22 -16.20 3.20 -15.11
C VAL A 22 -17.30 2.52 -15.94
N THR A 23 -16.96 1.48 -16.68
CA THR A 23 -17.87 0.80 -17.61
C THR A 23 -18.84 -0.15 -16.91
N GLY A 24 -18.67 -0.36 -15.60
CA GLY A 24 -19.36 -1.40 -14.83
C GLY A 24 -18.80 -2.81 -15.06
N GLU A 25 -17.78 -2.94 -15.91
CA GLU A 25 -17.00 -4.16 -16.10
C GLU A 25 -15.65 -3.99 -15.40
N GLU A 26 -15.20 -5.03 -14.70
CA GLU A 26 -13.93 -5.03 -13.97
C GLU A 26 -12.78 -4.78 -14.95
N SER A 27 -12.04 -3.68 -14.76
CA SER A 27 -10.93 -3.36 -15.63
C SER A 27 -9.75 -4.27 -15.34
N SER A 28 -9.14 -4.83 -16.39
CA SER A 28 -7.83 -5.48 -16.25
C SER A 28 -6.69 -4.47 -16.07
N TRP A 29 -6.98 -3.18 -16.12
CA TRP A 29 -5.98 -2.13 -15.94
C TRP A 29 -5.82 -1.76 -14.47
N ASN A 30 -4.58 -1.59 -14.06
CA ASN A 30 -4.24 -1.08 -12.73
C ASN A 30 -3.05 -0.11 -12.83
N LEU A 31 -3.11 0.98 -12.08
CA LEU A 31 -2.12 2.04 -12.12
C LEU A 31 -0.70 1.55 -11.78
N ILE A 32 -0.56 0.64 -10.80
CA ILE A 32 0.77 0.18 -10.35
C ILE A 32 1.47 -0.59 -11.48
N THR A 33 0.81 -1.58 -12.09
CA THR A 33 1.30 -2.29 -13.28
C THR A 33 1.60 -1.34 -14.43
N ALA A 34 0.70 -0.40 -14.71
CA ALA A 34 0.88 0.55 -15.81
C ALA A 34 2.12 1.44 -15.61
N MET A 35 2.38 1.88 -14.38
CA MET A 35 3.58 2.65 -14.07
C MET A 35 4.86 1.82 -14.20
N ALA A 36 4.85 0.54 -13.81
CA ALA A 36 5.98 -0.36 -14.03
C ALA A 36 6.24 -0.59 -15.52
N ASP A 37 5.19 -0.86 -16.30
CA ASP A 37 5.25 -1.02 -17.76
C ASP A 37 5.84 0.22 -18.43
N ASP A 38 5.40 1.41 -18.03
CA ASP A 38 5.91 2.68 -18.54
C ASP A 38 7.39 2.90 -18.22
N ALA A 39 7.82 2.57 -16.99
CA ALA A 39 9.21 2.66 -16.57
C ALA A 39 10.09 1.71 -17.40
N ILE A 40 9.64 0.47 -17.59
CA ILE A 40 10.33 -0.55 -18.41
C ILE A 40 10.44 -0.12 -19.87
N ALA A 41 9.33 0.30 -20.47
CA ALA A 41 9.33 0.78 -21.84
C ALA A 41 10.22 2.02 -22.04
N TRP A 42 10.32 2.90 -21.02
CA TRP A 42 11.25 4.03 -21.06
C TRP A 42 12.71 3.57 -21.00
N MET A 43 13.05 2.62 -20.13
CA MET A 43 14.41 2.04 -20.08
C MET A 43 14.83 1.47 -21.43
N ASP A 44 13.95 0.71 -22.07
CA ASP A 44 14.19 0.13 -23.39
C ASP A 44 14.47 1.20 -24.43
N ARG A 45 13.65 2.26 -24.48
CA ARG A 45 13.85 3.36 -25.44
C ARG A 45 15.20 4.05 -25.25
N ILE A 46 15.60 4.33 -24.01
CA ILE A 46 16.89 4.95 -23.73
C ILE A 46 18.03 4.01 -24.13
N HIS A 47 17.96 2.73 -23.72
CA HIS A 47 19.00 1.76 -24.01
C HIS A 47 19.16 1.47 -25.52
N GLN A 48 18.06 1.38 -26.26
CA GLN A 48 18.08 1.15 -27.71
C GLN A 48 18.59 2.36 -28.49
N THR A 49 18.35 3.58 -28.00
CA THR A 49 18.80 4.82 -28.63
C THR A 49 20.31 5.02 -28.43
N ASP A 50 20.77 4.88 -27.19
CA ASP A 50 22.18 4.98 -26.83
C ASP A 50 22.49 4.08 -25.62
N PRO A 51 23.08 2.90 -25.86
CA PRO A 51 23.49 2.00 -24.79
C PRO A 51 24.53 2.60 -23.83
N SER A 52 25.24 3.67 -24.21
CA SER A 52 26.20 4.33 -23.31
C SER A 52 25.56 5.33 -22.36
N GLN A 53 24.36 5.82 -22.65
CA GLN A 53 23.69 6.82 -21.85
C GLN A 53 23.26 6.24 -20.48
N PRO A 54 23.60 6.89 -19.35
CA PRO A 54 23.09 6.50 -18.04
C PRO A 54 21.57 6.63 -17.95
N ILE A 55 20.95 5.71 -17.22
CA ILE A 55 19.51 5.69 -16.98
C ILE A 55 19.25 6.24 -15.58
N PHE A 56 18.33 7.21 -15.46
CA PHE A 56 17.82 7.71 -14.19
C PHE A 56 16.31 7.49 -14.12
N ILE A 57 15.82 6.82 -13.08
CA ILE A 57 14.40 6.61 -12.85
C ILE A 57 14.05 7.11 -11.45
N ASN A 58 13.08 8.01 -11.38
CA ASN A 58 12.35 8.32 -10.16
C ASN A 58 10.99 7.61 -10.20
N TYR A 59 10.91 6.42 -9.62
CA TYR A 59 9.73 5.55 -9.68
C TYR A 59 8.89 5.69 -8.41
N VAL A 60 7.69 6.27 -8.53
CA VAL A 60 6.80 6.60 -7.40
C VAL A 60 5.37 6.10 -7.70
N PRO A 61 5.11 4.79 -7.58
CA PRO A 61 3.87 4.15 -8.05
C PRO A 61 2.60 4.53 -7.26
N GLY A 62 2.72 5.24 -6.13
CA GLY A 62 1.58 5.76 -5.36
C GLY A 62 0.92 4.77 -4.39
N SER A 63 1.22 3.48 -4.50
CA SER A 63 0.88 2.50 -3.44
C SER A 63 1.77 2.73 -2.20
N SER A 64 1.28 2.55 -0.98
CA SER A 64 -0.05 2.05 -0.60
C SER A 64 -0.99 3.15 -0.09
N HIS A 65 -0.99 4.34 -0.73
CA HIS A 65 -1.96 5.40 -0.40
C HIS A 65 -3.39 4.94 -0.68
N ALA A 66 -4.37 5.45 0.08
CA ALA A 66 -5.77 5.20 -0.17
C ALA A 66 -6.26 5.88 -1.47
N PRO A 67 -7.31 5.38 -2.12
CA PRO A 67 -8.00 4.13 -1.81
C PRO A 67 -7.14 2.90 -2.15
N HIS A 68 -7.18 1.87 -1.30
CA HIS A 68 -6.37 0.67 -1.53
C HIS A 68 -7.00 -0.20 -2.61
N HIS A 69 -6.41 -0.24 -3.81
CA HIS A 69 -6.92 -0.95 -4.99
C HIS A 69 -5.90 -1.94 -5.59
N PRO A 70 -5.54 -3.02 -4.87
CA PRO A 70 -4.82 -4.14 -5.45
C PRO A 70 -5.69 -4.91 -6.45
N THR A 71 -5.08 -5.71 -7.33
CA THR A 71 -5.84 -6.67 -8.14
C THR A 71 -6.45 -7.76 -7.27
N LYS A 72 -7.59 -8.33 -7.67
CA LYS A 72 -8.25 -9.44 -6.97
C LYS A 72 -7.30 -10.61 -6.64
N GLU A 73 -6.45 -11.00 -7.57
CA GLU A 73 -5.49 -12.10 -7.37
C GLU A 73 -4.60 -11.88 -6.14
N TRP A 74 -4.09 -10.67 -5.94
CA TRP A 74 -3.26 -10.35 -4.77
C TRP A 74 -4.06 -10.33 -3.47
N VAL A 75 -5.31 -9.88 -3.51
CA VAL A 75 -6.22 -9.94 -2.34
C VAL A 75 -6.49 -11.39 -1.95
N ASP A 76 -6.81 -12.25 -2.92
CA ASP A 76 -7.07 -13.67 -2.69
C ASP A 76 -5.81 -14.36 -2.10
N ARG A 77 -4.62 -14.10 -2.68
CA ARG A 77 -3.35 -14.63 -2.18
C ARG A 77 -3.10 -14.25 -0.71
N ILE A 78 -3.28 -12.98 -0.35
CA ILE A 78 -3.07 -12.52 1.04
C ILE A 78 -4.13 -13.09 1.99
N HIS A 79 -5.39 -13.19 1.55
CA HIS A 79 -6.46 -13.78 2.34
C HIS A 79 -6.16 -15.25 2.71
N GLU A 80 -5.69 -16.05 1.75
CA GLU A 80 -5.31 -17.45 1.97
C GLU A 80 -4.15 -17.64 2.97
N MET A 81 -3.38 -16.59 3.25
CA MET A 81 -2.25 -16.65 4.19
C MET A 81 -2.67 -16.46 5.65
N HIS A 82 -3.87 -15.96 5.95
CA HIS A 82 -4.38 -15.77 7.32
C HIS A 82 -3.42 -14.99 8.24
N LEU A 83 -2.75 -13.96 7.68
CA LEU A 83 -1.66 -13.24 8.36
C LEU A 83 -2.11 -12.35 9.54
N PHE A 84 -3.41 -12.06 9.63
CA PHE A 84 -3.97 -11.00 10.47
C PHE A 84 -5.06 -11.48 11.43
N ASP A 85 -5.35 -12.79 11.44
CA ASP A 85 -6.46 -13.40 12.21
C ASP A 85 -6.31 -13.22 13.73
N ASP A 86 -5.07 -12.97 14.19
CA ASP A 86 -4.74 -12.75 15.60
C ASP A 86 -4.82 -11.28 16.05
N GLY A 87 -5.13 -10.34 15.14
CA GLY A 87 -5.39 -8.94 15.45
C GLY A 87 -4.14 -8.04 15.46
N TYR A 88 -4.37 -6.72 15.48
CA TYR A 88 -3.30 -5.72 15.37
C TYR A 88 -2.33 -5.74 16.56
N GLU A 89 -2.76 -6.07 17.77
CA GLU A 89 -1.87 -6.15 18.94
C GLU A 89 -0.87 -7.31 18.78
N LYS A 90 -1.32 -8.46 18.28
CA LYS A 90 -0.46 -9.61 18.01
C LYS A 90 0.44 -9.41 16.80
N LEU A 91 -0.06 -8.77 15.75
CA LEU A 91 0.79 -8.32 14.65
C LEU A 91 1.90 -7.39 15.15
N ARG A 92 1.56 -6.41 16.00
CA ARG A 92 2.49 -5.45 16.59
C ARG A 92 3.58 -6.13 17.41
N GLU A 93 3.21 -7.06 18.29
CA GLU A 93 4.16 -7.89 19.05
C GLU A 93 5.09 -8.67 18.11
N ARG A 94 4.54 -9.31 17.08
CA ARG A 94 5.30 -10.08 16.08
C ARG A 94 6.28 -9.21 15.29
N ILE A 95 5.89 -8.01 14.86
CA ILE A 95 6.77 -7.06 14.16
C ILE A 95 7.91 -6.64 15.10
N PHE A 96 7.60 -6.29 16.34
CA PHE A 96 8.59 -5.86 17.32
C PHE A 96 9.65 -6.93 17.59
N GLU A 97 9.22 -8.17 17.86
CA GLU A 97 10.13 -9.30 18.05
C GLU A 97 11.01 -9.56 16.82
N ASN A 98 10.45 -9.45 15.62
CA ASN A 98 11.19 -9.64 14.38
C ASN A 98 12.22 -8.53 14.16
N GLN A 99 11.88 -7.27 14.45
CA GLN A 99 12.82 -6.16 14.40
C GLN A 99 13.99 -6.36 15.39
N GLN A 100 13.74 -6.87 16.59
CA GLN A 100 14.79 -7.23 17.55
C GLN A 100 15.67 -8.38 17.05
N LYS A 101 15.08 -9.43 16.44
CA LYS A 101 15.81 -10.56 15.85
C LYS A 101 16.71 -10.11 14.68
N LEU A 102 16.22 -9.19 13.85
CA LEU A 102 16.97 -8.60 12.74
C LEU A 102 18.04 -7.59 13.19
N GLY A 103 17.95 -7.10 14.43
CA GLY A 103 18.90 -6.11 14.97
C GLY A 103 18.70 -4.69 14.45
N VAL A 104 17.52 -4.38 13.91
CA VAL A 104 17.18 -3.02 13.42
C VAL A 104 16.67 -2.11 14.54
N ILE A 105 16.40 -2.67 15.73
CA ILE A 105 16.10 -1.95 16.97
C ILE A 105 16.90 -2.55 18.14
N PRO A 106 17.10 -1.82 19.25
CA PRO A 106 17.79 -2.34 20.43
C PRO A 106 17.08 -3.55 21.05
N LYS A 107 17.87 -4.51 21.57
CA LYS A 107 17.35 -5.75 22.19
C LYS A 107 16.67 -5.53 23.54
N ASP A 108 17.01 -4.43 24.21
CA ASP A 108 16.46 -3.99 25.49
C ASP A 108 15.36 -2.94 25.32
N LEU A 109 14.97 -2.62 24.09
CA LEU A 109 13.83 -1.75 23.83
C LEU A 109 12.56 -2.41 24.39
N GLU A 110 11.73 -1.62 25.06
CA GLU A 110 10.40 -2.03 25.51
C GLU A 110 9.34 -1.47 24.55
N LEU A 111 8.40 -2.34 24.14
CA LEU A 111 7.28 -1.92 23.30
C LEU A 111 6.35 -1.00 24.10
N THR A 112 5.97 0.14 23.53
CA THR A 112 5.08 1.09 24.19
C THR A 112 3.70 0.47 24.45
N PRO A 113 2.98 0.87 25.51
CA PRO A 113 1.66 0.29 25.82
C PRO A 113 0.66 0.54 24.67
N TRP A 114 -0.35 -0.33 24.56
CA TRP A 114 -1.45 -0.13 23.62
C TRP A 114 -2.30 1.10 24.03
N PRO A 115 -2.63 2.02 23.11
CA PRO A 115 -3.40 3.22 23.42
C PRO A 115 -4.90 2.93 23.54
N ALA A 116 -5.30 2.13 24.54
CA ALA A 116 -6.67 1.63 24.73
C ALA A 116 -7.75 2.72 24.84
N GLU A 117 -7.36 3.94 25.22
CA GLU A 117 -8.25 5.11 25.33
C GLU A 117 -8.64 5.69 23.95
N VAL A 118 -7.90 5.37 22.89
CA VAL A 118 -8.08 5.90 21.53
C VAL A 118 -8.40 4.79 20.53
N LEU A 119 -7.78 3.62 20.72
CA LEU A 119 -7.98 2.44 19.88
C LEU A 119 -8.46 1.29 20.77
N PRO A 120 -9.66 0.72 20.53
CA PRO A 120 -10.16 -0.39 21.34
C PRO A 120 -9.15 -1.55 21.32
N PRO A 121 -9.02 -2.37 22.38
CA PRO A 121 -8.26 -3.62 22.30
C PRO A 121 -8.97 -4.65 21.39
N TRP A 122 -8.22 -5.45 20.64
CA TRP A 122 -8.73 -6.40 19.64
C TRP A 122 -9.78 -7.34 20.22
N ASP A 123 -9.52 -7.89 21.40
CA ASP A 123 -10.39 -8.86 22.05
C ASP A 123 -11.73 -8.26 22.52
N THR A 124 -11.86 -6.94 22.54
CA THR A 124 -13.10 -6.23 22.89
C THR A 124 -14.00 -5.96 21.69
N LEU A 125 -13.49 -6.13 20.47
CA LEU A 125 -14.24 -5.93 19.23
C LEU A 125 -15.31 -7.01 19.04
N SER A 126 -16.43 -6.62 18.42
CA SER A 126 -17.44 -7.59 17.94
C SER A 126 -16.89 -8.44 16.80
N ASP A 127 -17.51 -9.59 16.56
CA ASP A 127 -17.12 -10.48 15.46
C ASP A 127 -17.21 -9.80 14.09
N ASP A 128 -18.25 -8.97 13.87
CA ASP A 128 -18.40 -8.19 12.64
C ASP A 128 -17.28 -7.15 12.47
N ALA A 129 -16.88 -6.48 13.57
CA ALA A 129 -15.77 -5.54 13.53
C ALA A 129 -14.45 -6.24 13.22
N LYS A 130 -14.17 -7.38 13.87
CA LYS A 130 -12.97 -8.20 13.58
C LYS A 130 -12.94 -8.64 12.11
N LYS A 131 -14.07 -9.16 11.60
CA LYS A 131 -14.21 -9.57 10.20
C LYS A 131 -13.95 -8.42 9.24
N LEU A 132 -14.56 -7.25 9.48
CA LEU A 132 -14.36 -6.07 8.66
C LEU A 132 -12.89 -5.60 8.70
N TYR A 133 -12.29 -5.54 9.88
CA TYR A 133 -10.92 -5.03 10.05
C TYR A 133 -9.90 -5.98 9.43
N ILE A 134 -10.13 -7.31 9.44
CA ILE A 134 -9.29 -8.26 8.70
C ILE A 134 -9.35 -7.97 7.20
N ARG A 135 -10.56 -7.82 6.63
CA ARG A 135 -10.72 -7.47 5.21
C ARG A 135 -10.00 -6.19 4.83
N GLN A 136 -10.05 -5.18 5.70
CA GLN A 136 -9.36 -3.90 5.52
C GLN A 136 -7.85 -4.05 5.39
N VAL A 137 -7.23 -4.82 6.30
CA VAL A 137 -5.77 -4.98 6.32
C VAL A 137 -5.29 -5.96 5.26
N GLU A 138 -6.06 -6.99 4.91
CA GLU A 138 -5.75 -7.90 3.80
C GLU A 138 -5.65 -7.14 2.48
N VAL A 139 -6.60 -6.24 2.21
CA VAL A 139 -6.58 -5.40 1.01
C VAL A 139 -5.38 -4.43 1.03
N PHE A 140 -5.07 -3.82 2.18
CA PHE A 140 -3.87 -2.99 2.31
C PHE A 140 -2.59 -3.80 2.05
N ALA A 141 -2.44 -4.95 2.69
CA ALA A 141 -1.27 -5.81 2.57
C ALA A 141 -1.13 -6.38 1.15
N ALA A 142 -2.23 -6.70 0.48
CA ALA A 142 -2.24 -7.06 -0.93
C ALA A 142 -1.72 -5.93 -1.81
N TYR A 143 -2.06 -4.67 -1.50
CA TYR A 143 -1.60 -3.52 -2.26
C TYR A 143 -0.10 -3.24 -2.06
N VAL A 144 0.39 -3.44 -0.84
CA VAL A 144 1.83 -3.38 -0.53
C VAL A 144 2.60 -4.48 -1.26
N ALA A 145 2.14 -5.74 -1.16
CA ALA A 145 2.82 -6.88 -1.77
C ALA A 145 2.82 -6.82 -3.31
N TYR A 146 1.70 -6.41 -3.89
CA TYR A 146 1.59 -6.18 -5.33
C TYR A 146 2.52 -5.06 -5.80
N ASN A 147 2.61 -3.95 -5.05
CA ASN A 147 3.55 -2.87 -5.37
C ASN A 147 5.01 -3.31 -5.30
N ASP A 148 5.39 -4.09 -4.28
CA ASP A 148 6.73 -4.66 -4.18
C ASP A 148 7.06 -5.56 -5.39
N HIS A 149 6.10 -6.37 -5.85
CA HIS A 149 6.25 -7.17 -7.07
C HIS A 149 6.52 -6.30 -8.31
N GLU A 150 5.76 -5.22 -8.49
CA GLU A 150 5.90 -4.30 -9.63
C GLU A 150 7.23 -3.51 -9.58
N ILE A 151 7.69 -3.09 -8.39
CA ILE A 151 9.04 -2.56 -8.18
C ILE A 151 10.09 -3.61 -8.58
N GLY A 152 9.88 -4.87 -8.19
CA GLY A 152 10.72 -5.99 -8.56
C GLY A 152 10.86 -6.17 -10.08
N ARG A 153 9.79 -5.98 -10.85
CA ARG A 153 9.83 -6.01 -12.33
C ARG A 153 10.72 -4.91 -12.90
N VAL A 154 10.62 -3.69 -12.38
CA VAL A 154 11.48 -2.56 -12.82
C VAL A 154 12.96 -2.85 -12.52
N ILE A 155 13.27 -3.34 -11.31
CA ILE A 155 14.64 -3.70 -10.93
C ILE A 155 15.16 -4.88 -11.76
N GLN A 156 14.31 -5.87 -12.03
CA GLN A 156 14.67 -7.03 -12.86
C GLN A 156 15.03 -6.57 -14.28
N HIS A 157 14.32 -5.58 -14.83
CA HIS A 157 14.65 -5.06 -16.16
C HIS A 157 16.04 -4.40 -16.22
N PHE A 158 16.50 -3.74 -15.16
CA PHE A 158 17.90 -3.28 -15.08
C PHE A 158 18.90 -4.45 -15.15
N LYS A 159 18.57 -5.61 -14.60
CA LYS A 159 19.40 -6.83 -14.71
C LYS A 159 19.38 -7.38 -16.12
N ASP A 160 18.21 -7.43 -16.74
CA ASP A 160 18.03 -7.97 -18.10
C ASP A 160 18.77 -7.11 -19.14
N LEU A 161 18.85 -5.80 -18.93
CA LEU A 161 19.67 -4.88 -19.72
C LEU A 161 21.18 -4.94 -19.41
N GLY A 162 21.60 -5.77 -18.44
CA GLY A 162 23.00 -5.88 -18.03
C GLY A 162 23.54 -4.63 -17.33
N ARG A 163 22.67 -3.85 -16.67
CA ARG A 163 23.03 -2.56 -16.03
C ARG A 163 22.99 -2.58 -14.51
N TYR A 164 22.48 -3.65 -13.90
CA TYR A 164 22.26 -3.75 -12.45
C TYR A 164 23.53 -3.52 -11.62
N ASP A 165 24.66 -4.08 -12.02
CA ASP A 165 25.95 -4.00 -11.29
C ASP A 165 26.55 -2.58 -11.26
N ASN A 166 25.97 -1.62 -11.96
CA ASN A 166 26.35 -0.21 -11.86
C ASN A 166 25.13 0.69 -11.65
N THR A 167 24.11 0.18 -10.96
CA THR A 167 22.89 0.92 -10.63
C THR A 167 22.83 1.14 -9.12
N LEU A 168 22.82 2.42 -8.72
CA LEU A 168 22.47 2.82 -7.37
C LEU A 168 20.95 2.77 -7.21
N ILE A 169 20.47 1.88 -6.34
CA ILE A 169 19.06 1.77 -5.96
C ILE A 169 18.88 2.39 -4.58
N ILE A 170 17.99 3.37 -4.50
CA ILE A 170 17.51 3.95 -3.25
C ILE A 170 16.03 3.59 -3.13
N TYR A 171 15.72 2.73 -2.17
CA TYR A 171 14.34 2.39 -1.81
C TYR A 171 13.97 3.10 -0.53
N GLN A 172 12.89 3.89 -0.56
CA GLN A 172 12.31 4.52 0.62
C GLN A 172 10.91 3.94 0.83
N ASN A 173 10.69 3.31 1.98
CA ASN A 173 9.44 2.67 2.33
C ASN A 173 8.43 3.71 2.83
N GLY A 174 7.87 4.50 1.91
CA GLY A 174 6.89 5.55 2.20
C GLY A 174 7.48 6.96 2.33
N ASP A 175 6.65 7.96 2.10
CA ASP A 175 6.98 9.39 2.24
C ASP A 175 6.59 9.94 3.64
N ASN A 176 5.86 9.16 4.43
CA ASN A 176 5.39 9.45 5.78
C ASN A 176 4.94 8.15 6.48
N GLY A 177 4.66 8.24 7.79
CA GLY A 177 4.08 7.14 8.57
C GLY A 177 2.87 6.46 7.95
N THR A 178 2.50 5.26 8.40
CA THR A 178 1.31 4.58 7.91
C THR A 178 0.09 5.47 8.10
N SER A 179 -0.76 5.67 7.08
CA SER A 179 -1.92 6.55 7.24
C SER A 179 -2.97 5.95 8.17
N ALA A 180 -3.62 6.80 8.98
CA ALA A 180 -4.77 6.43 9.81
C ALA A 180 -6.03 7.24 9.44
N GLU A 181 -6.09 7.72 8.19
CA GLU A 181 -7.20 8.52 7.65
C GLU A 181 -8.48 7.69 7.41
N GLY A 182 -8.49 6.43 7.84
CA GLY A 182 -9.71 5.64 8.02
C GLY A 182 -10.36 5.80 9.40
N GLY A 183 -9.71 6.46 10.35
CA GLY A 183 -10.18 6.56 11.73
C GLY A 183 -10.18 5.21 12.48
N PRO A 184 -10.77 5.15 13.68
CA PRO A 184 -10.73 3.95 14.53
C PRO A 184 -11.36 2.70 13.91
N GLU A 185 -12.36 2.85 13.04
CA GLU A 185 -13.09 1.73 12.43
C GLU A 185 -12.74 1.46 10.96
N GLY A 186 -11.85 2.27 10.38
CA GLY A 186 -11.68 2.31 8.92
C GLY A 186 -12.88 2.96 8.24
N THR A 187 -12.83 3.05 6.92
CA THR A 187 -13.93 3.61 6.13
C THR A 187 -13.97 3.01 4.73
N PHE A 188 -15.16 2.72 4.22
CA PHE A 188 -15.37 2.34 2.83
C PHE A 188 -15.22 3.53 1.86
N ASN A 189 -15.17 4.76 2.39
CA ASN A 189 -15.00 6.00 1.67
C ASN A 189 -14.17 7.03 2.48
N GLU A 190 -12.91 7.23 2.12
CA GLU A 190 -11.99 8.18 2.78
C GLU A 190 -12.48 9.64 2.71
N VAL A 191 -13.29 10.00 1.72
CA VAL A 191 -13.94 11.33 1.70
C VAL A 191 -14.83 11.53 2.94
N ALA A 192 -15.38 10.47 3.53
CA ALA A 192 -16.13 10.55 4.79
C ALA A 192 -15.27 11.09 5.93
N PHE A 193 -14.01 10.63 6.05
CA PHE A 193 -13.07 11.08 7.07
C PHE A 193 -12.80 12.59 6.96
N PHE A 194 -12.51 13.08 5.75
CA PHE A 194 -12.28 14.51 5.51
C PHE A 194 -13.50 15.40 5.79
N ASN A 195 -14.71 14.82 5.82
CA ASN A 195 -15.95 15.51 6.15
C ASN A 195 -16.42 15.25 7.59
N GLY A 196 -15.60 14.61 8.43
CA GLY A 196 -15.93 14.32 9.83
C GLY A 196 -17.05 13.28 10.00
N VAL A 197 -17.30 12.45 8.99
CA VAL A 197 -18.28 11.37 9.01
C VAL A 197 -17.57 10.06 9.34
N ALA A 198 -18.02 9.39 10.39
CA ALA A 198 -17.52 8.08 10.81
C ALA A 198 -18.62 7.02 10.62
N PRO A 199 -18.62 6.27 9.50
CA PRO A 199 -19.59 5.21 9.26
C PRO A 199 -19.44 4.08 10.28
N SER A 200 -20.56 3.61 10.82
CA SER A 200 -20.56 2.46 11.75
C SER A 200 -20.10 1.17 11.06
N VAL A 201 -19.57 0.21 11.82
CA VAL A 201 -19.30 -1.16 11.32
C VAL A 201 -20.51 -1.73 10.56
N GLU A 202 -21.74 -1.58 11.06
CA GLU A 202 -22.97 -2.05 10.39
C GLU A 202 -23.15 -1.44 9.00
N ASP A 203 -22.92 -0.14 8.85
CA ASP A 203 -23.03 0.55 7.56
C ASP A 203 -21.92 0.13 6.61
N GLN A 204 -20.70 -0.03 7.11
CA GLN A 204 -19.55 -0.45 6.32
C GLN A 204 -19.70 -1.89 5.80
N MET A 205 -20.28 -2.78 6.60
CA MET A 205 -20.51 -4.18 6.22
C MET A 205 -21.43 -4.35 5.00
N LYS A 206 -22.26 -3.34 4.67
CA LYS A 206 -23.07 -3.32 3.44
C LYS A 206 -22.21 -3.28 2.17
N PHE A 207 -20.94 -2.89 2.29
CA PHE A 207 -19.97 -2.77 1.20
C PHE A 207 -18.80 -3.76 1.34
N TYR A 208 -18.92 -4.78 2.19
CA TYR A 208 -17.83 -5.70 2.52
C TYR A 208 -17.16 -6.31 1.28
N ASP A 209 -17.96 -6.79 0.32
CA ASP A 209 -17.44 -7.43 -0.91
C ASP A 209 -16.83 -6.43 -1.89
N ALA A 210 -17.18 -5.13 -1.80
CA ALA A 210 -16.61 -4.08 -2.63
C ALA A 210 -15.25 -3.59 -2.13
N TRP A 211 -14.82 -3.98 -0.92
CA TRP A 211 -13.57 -3.51 -0.34
C TRP A 211 -12.37 -3.96 -1.18
N GLY A 212 -11.53 -3.00 -1.58
CA GLY A 212 -10.38 -3.25 -2.45
C GLY A 212 -10.66 -3.19 -3.95
N THR A 213 -11.91 -2.97 -4.34
CA THR A 213 -12.32 -2.84 -5.75
C THR A 213 -12.52 -1.38 -6.13
N GLU A 214 -12.70 -1.12 -7.43
CA GLU A 214 -13.03 0.19 -7.99
C GLU A 214 -14.34 0.79 -7.46
N PHE A 215 -15.18 0.00 -6.81
CA PHE A 215 -16.45 0.44 -6.23
C PHE A 215 -16.34 0.98 -4.80
N ALA A 216 -15.15 0.95 -4.19
CA ALA A 216 -14.89 1.50 -2.87
C ALA A 216 -13.80 2.57 -2.92
N TYR A 217 -13.89 3.56 -2.03
CA TYR A 217 -12.83 4.56 -1.84
C TYR A 217 -12.19 4.33 -0.47
N ASN A 218 -11.75 3.10 -0.21
CA ASN A 218 -11.57 2.59 1.15
C ASN A 218 -10.23 2.91 1.82
N HIS A 219 -10.26 2.95 3.16
CA HIS A 219 -9.08 3.06 4.03
C HIS A 219 -9.23 2.13 5.26
N MET A 220 -8.13 1.53 5.72
CA MET A 220 -8.13 0.63 6.89
C MET A 220 -8.26 1.37 8.24
N SER A 221 -8.62 0.63 9.29
CA SER A 221 -8.68 1.14 10.65
C SER A 221 -7.31 1.54 11.20
N ALA A 222 -7.32 2.57 12.05
CA ALA A 222 -6.12 3.13 12.68
C ALA A 222 -5.37 2.12 13.59
N GLY A 223 -6.05 1.07 14.06
CA GLY A 223 -5.42 -0.03 14.80
C GLY A 223 -4.34 -0.73 13.98
N TRP A 224 -4.59 -0.98 12.70
CA TRP A 224 -3.59 -1.56 11.80
C TRP A 224 -2.46 -0.59 11.50
N SER A 225 -2.76 0.69 11.29
CA SER A 225 -1.73 1.73 11.07
C SER A 225 -0.75 1.79 12.25
N TRP A 226 -1.27 1.79 13.48
CA TRP A 226 -0.46 1.77 14.68
C TRP A 226 0.42 0.51 14.78
N ALA A 227 -0.09 -0.65 14.35
CA ALA A 227 0.69 -1.88 14.32
C ALA A 227 1.83 -1.83 13.27
N PHE A 228 1.59 -1.26 12.09
CA PHE A 228 2.61 -1.16 11.03
C PHE A 228 3.71 -0.15 11.33
N ASP A 229 3.43 0.89 12.13
CA ASP A 229 4.43 1.89 12.55
C ASP A 229 5.32 1.41 13.72
N THR A 230 5.20 0.15 14.14
CA THR A 230 6.07 -0.47 15.16
C THR A 230 7.56 -0.26 14.84
N PRO A 231 8.38 0.18 15.81
CA PRO A 231 8.11 0.24 17.25
C PRO A 231 7.54 1.58 17.73
N PHE A 232 7.29 2.51 16.82
CA PHE A 232 6.92 3.87 17.16
C PHE A 232 5.43 3.99 17.49
N ASP A 233 5.10 5.11 18.14
CA ASP A 233 3.72 5.52 18.38
C ASP A 233 3.25 6.51 17.32
N TRP A 234 1.92 6.56 17.14
CA TRP A 234 1.24 7.38 16.14
C TRP A 234 1.61 7.03 14.69
N PHE A 235 1.11 7.85 13.78
CA PHE A 235 1.04 7.62 12.34
C PHE A 235 1.18 8.95 11.58
N LYS A 236 1.00 8.92 10.25
CA LYS A 236 0.94 10.08 9.34
C LYS A 236 0.26 11.31 9.97
N GLN A 237 0.70 12.51 9.56
CA GLN A 237 0.26 13.83 10.06
C GLN A 237 0.73 14.22 11.47
N ASN A 238 1.37 13.33 12.23
CA ASN A 238 1.87 13.64 13.58
C ASN A 238 3.37 13.98 13.57
N ALA A 239 3.70 15.25 13.33
CA ALA A 239 5.09 15.71 13.21
C ALA A 239 5.95 15.54 14.48
N SER A 240 5.33 15.43 15.66
CA SER A 240 6.01 15.25 16.95
C SER A 240 6.27 13.79 17.31
N ARG A 241 5.94 12.84 16.42
CA ARG A 241 5.98 11.40 16.67
C ARG A 241 6.76 10.68 15.58
N PHE A 242 7.55 9.69 15.96
CA PHE A 242 8.34 8.93 14.99
C PHE A 242 7.49 8.03 14.11
N GLY A 243 6.34 7.55 14.58
CA GLY A 243 5.42 6.81 13.72
C GLY A 243 4.90 7.66 12.56
N GLY A 244 4.86 9.00 12.70
CA GLY A 244 4.49 9.91 11.62
C GLY A 244 5.63 10.38 10.71
N THR A 245 6.89 10.26 11.15
CA THR A 245 8.04 10.96 10.53
C THR A 245 9.24 10.08 10.19
N ASN A 246 9.37 8.91 10.82
CA ASN A 246 10.49 8.01 10.58
C ASN A 246 10.11 7.01 9.47
N GLN A 247 10.91 6.94 8.41
CA GLN A 247 10.71 6.05 7.28
C GLN A 247 11.99 5.25 7.03
N THR A 248 11.83 3.97 6.69
CA THR A 248 12.98 3.11 6.42
C THR A 248 13.48 3.35 5.00
N MET A 249 14.79 3.52 4.86
CA MET A 249 15.47 3.62 3.57
C MET A 249 16.49 2.48 3.45
N VAL A 250 16.51 1.83 2.29
CA VAL A 250 17.53 0.85 1.90
C VAL A 250 18.27 1.38 0.69
N VAL A 251 19.59 1.29 0.72
CA VAL A 251 20.45 1.66 -0.40
C VAL A 251 21.23 0.43 -0.83
N SER A 252 21.22 0.15 -2.13
CA SER A 252 21.99 -0.93 -2.73
C SER A 252 22.75 -0.39 -3.94
N TRP A 253 24.05 -0.66 -3.98
CA TRP A 253 24.89 -0.45 -5.15
C TRP A 253 25.87 -1.62 -5.22
N PRO A 254 25.46 -2.72 -5.87
CA PRO A 254 26.24 -3.96 -5.92
C PRO A 254 27.50 -3.81 -6.76
#